data_AF-A0A536J8K4-F1
#
_entry.id   AF-A0A536J8K4-F1
#
_cell.length_a   1.000
_cell.length_b   1.000
_cell.length_c   1.000
_cell.angle_alpha   90.00
_cell.angle_beta   90.00
_cell.angle_gamma   90.00
#
_symmetry.space_group_name_H-M   'P 1'
#
loop_
_entity.id
_entity.type
_entity.pdbx_description
1 polymer ?
#
loop_
_entity_poly.entity_id
_entity_poly.type
_entity_poly.pdbx_seq_one_letter_code
_entity_poly.pdbx_strand_id
1 'polypeptide(L)'
;MNVTGERTILADCCEDWIIEWGGFYRAGSDFRCPECATEWRKTESEGYRRGDGRSFVRRARSGPNAEFPYLAAADGHEPNVERCCAKILLAHGERMTEGLFVCPVCGTEWTRSTQRLHGLRVPVFAKAGLREALTVQPGRTRPFLVALSEYSPPRD
;
A
#
# COMPACT_ATOMS: atom_id res chain seq x y z
N MET A 1 1.27 9.01 27.63
CA MET A 1 0.41 8.20 26.75
C MET A 1 0.76 8.63 25.33
N ASN A 2 1.60 7.84 24.65
CA ASN A 2 2.17 8.26 23.37
C ASN A 2 1.14 8.09 22.25
N VAL A 3 0.77 9.23 21.67
CA VAL A 3 0.01 9.39 20.44
C VAL A 3 0.87 8.84 19.29
N THR A 4 0.72 7.55 18.97
CA THR A 4 1.16 7.04 17.67
C THR A 4 0.12 7.48 16.65
N GLY A 5 0.39 8.63 16.02
CA GLY A 5 -0.44 9.15 14.93
C GLY A 5 -0.65 8.06 13.87
N GLU A 6 -1.92 7.73 13.63
CA GLU A 6 -2.38 6.90 12.51
C GLU A 6 -2.00 7.60 11.22
N ARG A 7 -0.73 7.42 10.84
CA ARG A 7 -0.20 7.89 9.57
C ARG A 7 -0.99 7.19 8.48
N THR A 8 -1.57 8.00 7.59
CA THR A 8 -1.73 7.74 6.16
C THR A 8 -1.11 6.41 5.76
N ILE A 9 -1.91 5.44 5.30
CA ILE A 9 -1.38 4.18 4.78
C ILE A 9 -0.66 4.52 3.47
N LEU A 10 0.59 4.95 3.60
CA LEU A 10 1.46 5.23 2.49
C LEU A 10 1.82 3.89 1.87
N ALA A 11 1.42 3.71 0.62
CA ALA A 11 2.07 2.76 -0.26
C ALA A 11 3.60 2.98 -0.10
N ASP A 12 4.35 1.99 0.36
CA ASP A 12 5.81 2.11 0.41
C ASP A 12 6.32 1.90 -1.02
N CYS A 13 6.83 2.96 -1.65
CA CYS A 13 7.30 2.90 -3.03
C CYS A 13 8.40 1.86 -3.22
N CYS A 14 9.18 1.61 -2.18
CA CYS A 14 10.20 0.58 -2.25
C CYS A 14 9.58 -0.81 -2.24
N GLU A 15 8.64 -1.09 -1.32
CA GLU A 15 8.01 -2.40 -1.25
C GLU A 15 7.27 -2.74 -2.55
N ASP A 16 6.42 -1.83 -3.04
CA ASP A 16 5.61 -2.09 -4.23
C ASP A 16 6.49 -2.37 -5.45
N TRP A 17 7.52 -1.54 -5.64
CA TRP A 17 8.49 -1.73 -6.70
C TRP A 17 9.24 -3.06 -6.57
N ILE A 18 9.68 -3.41 -5.37
CA ILE A 18 10.42 -4.66 -5.13
C ILE A 18 9.53 -5.89 -5.35
N ILE A 19 8.25 -5.83 -4.96
CA ILE A 19 7.32 -6.93 -5.18
C ILE A 19 7.05 -7.16 -6.66
N GLU A 20 6.90 -6.07 -7.42
CA GLU A 20 6.56 -6.14 -8.85
C GLU A 20 7.80 -6.43 -9.72
N TRP A 21 8.91 -5.73 -9.46
CA TRP A 21 10.09 -5.73 -10.32
C TRP A 21 11.32 -6.38 -9.71
N GLY A 22 11.33 -6.64 -8.39
CA GLY A 22 12.48 -7.19 -7.65
C GLY A 22 12.99 -8.52 -8.22
N GLY A 23 12.07 -9.34 -8.75
CA GLY A 23 12.37 -10.62 -9.39
C GLY A 23 13.32 -10.50 -10.59
N PHE A 24 13.29 -9.39 -11.33
CA PHE A 24 14.08 -9.20 -12.55
C PHE A 24 15.54 -8.81 -12.30
N TYR A 25 15.87 -8.25 -11.13
CA TYR A 25 17.26 -7.97 -10.77
C TYR A 25 18.02 -9.29 -10.54
N ARG A 26 19.31 -9.32 -10.88
CA ARG A 26 20.19 -10.44 -10.53
C ARG A 26 20.66 -10.31 -9.08
N ALA A 27 20.87 -11.43 -8.39
CA ALA A 27 21.51 -11.41 -7.07
C ALA A 27 22.87 -10.68 -7.15
N GLY A 28 23.16 -9.86 -6.14
CA GLY A 28 24.30 -8.96 -6.08
C GLY A 28 24.11 -7.61 -6.77
N SER A 29 23.02 -7.40 -7.54
CA SER A 29 22.78 -6.14 -8.24
C SER A 29 22.33 -5.03 -7.28
N ASP A 30 22.89 -3.85 -7.46
CA ASP A 30 22.41 -2.61 -6.85
C ASP A 30 21.34 -1.96 -7.73
N PHE A 31 20.32 -1.36 -7.10
CA PHE A 31 19.27 -0.61 -7.76
C PHE A 31 18.75 0.51 -6.84
N ARG A 32 18.00 1.44 -7.41
CA ARG A 32 17.37 2.54 -6.67
C ARG A 32 15.87 2.53 -6.89
N CYS A 33 15.12 2.81 -5.83
CA CYS A 33 13.68 3.04 -5.96
C CYS A 33 13.46 4.26 -6.86
N PRO A 34 12.66 4.16 -7.93
CA PRO A 34 12.50 5.27 -8.88
C PRO A 34 11.77 6.48 -8.27
N GLU A 35 11.02 6.29 -7.18
CA GLU A 35 10.24 7.38 -6.57
C GLU A 35 10.99 8.13 -5.48
N CYS A 36 11.69 7.42 -4.59
CA CYS A 36 12.36 8.04 -3.44
C CYS A 36 13.89 7.95 -3.50
N ALA A 37 14.45 7.41 -4.58
CA ALA A 37 15.89 7.20 -4.78
C ALA A 37 16.59 6.34 -3.71
N THR A 38 15.84 5.70 -2.81
CA THR A 38 16.41 4.78 -1.80
C THR A 38 17.19 3.68 -2.50
N GLU A 39 18.43 3.47 -2.05
CA GLU A 39 19.32 2.45 -2.58
C GLU A 39 18.99 1.07 -2.01
N TRP A 40 19.09 0.05 -2.85
CA TRP A 40 18.82 -1.34 -2.53
C TRP A 40 19.81 -2.26 -3.25
N ARG A 41 20.05 -3.42 -2.66
CA ARG A 41 20.80 -4.52 -3.26
C ARG A 41 19.95 -5.79 -3.20
N LYS A 42 19.84 -6.52 -4.32
CA LYS A 42 19.27 -7.87 -4.30
C LYS A 42 20.29 -8.83 -3.71
N THR A 43 19.95 -9.54 -2.65
CA THR A 43 20.89 -10.47 -1.98
C THR A 43 20.72 -11.90 -2.49
N GLU A 44 19.48 -12.34 -2.69
CA GLU A 44 19.12 -13.68 -3.13
C GLU A 44 17.82 -13.63 -3.97
N SER A 45 17.13 -14.76 -4.20
CA SER A 45 15.89 -14.79 -5.00
C SER A 45 14.82 -13.84 -4.44
N GLU A 46 14.55 -13.97 -3.14
CA GLU A 46 13.52 -13.20 -2.43
C GLU A 46 14.09 -12.19 -1.42
N GLY A 47 15.43 -12.08 -1.31
CA GLY A 47 16.08 -11.22 -0.32
C GLY A 47 16.62 -9.91 -0.88
N TYR A 48 16.48 -8.85 -0.09
CA TYR A 48 16.82 -7.47 -0.45
C TYR A 48 17.47 -6.77 0.75
N ARG A 49 18.54 -6.02 0.52
CA ARG A 49 19.17 -5.17 1.54
C ARG A 49 19.03 -3.71 1.16
N ARG A 50 18.50 -2.89 2.05
CA ARG A 50 18.43 -1.44 1.88
C ARG A 50 19.80 -0.80 2.11
N GLY A 51 20.05 0.36 1.53
CA GLY A 51 21.31 1.11 1.68
C GLY A 51 21.66 1.49 3.12
N ASP A 52 20.68 1.52 4.02
CA ASP A 52 20.87 1.72 5.46
C ASP A 52 21.30 0.43 6.21
N GLY A 53 21.50 -0.67 5.49
CA GLY A 53 21.97 -1.95 6.02
C GLY A 53 20.86 -2.91 6.46
N ARG A 54 19.59 -2.48 6.51
CA ARG A 54 18.48 -3.36 6.89
C ARG A 54 18.20 -4.39 5.80
N SER A 55 17.98 -5.63 6.22
CA SER A 55 17.65 -6.75 5.33
C SER A 55 16.16 -7.03 5.36
N PHE A 56 15.66 -7.41 4.20
CA PHE A 56 14.26 -7.70 3.96
C PHE A 56 14.11 -8.94 3.09
N VAL A 57 13.00 -9.65 3.27
CA VAL A 57 12.66 -10.84 2.51
C VAL A 57 11.24 -10.68 1.98
N ARG A 58 11.06 -10.90 0.68
CA ARG A 58 9.74 -10.97 0.06
C ARG A 58 9.05 -12.22 0.60
N ARG A 59 7.87 -12.01 1.18
CA ARG A 59 7.00 -13.05 1.72
C ARG A 59 5.61 -12.88 1.15
N ALA A 60 4.77 -13.86 1.42
CA ALA A 60 3.36 -13.80 1.07
C ALA A 60 2.50 -14.13 2.28
N ARG A 61 1.39 -13.41 2.43
CA ARG A 61 0.33 -13.72 3.39
C ARG A 61 -0.85 -14.27 2.61
N SER A 62 -1.23 -15.50 2.90
CA SER A 62 -2.39 -16.14 2.28
C SER A 62 -3.63 -15.94 3.17
N GLY A 63 -4.72 -15.48 2.56
CA GLY A 63 -6.05 -15.53 3.15
C GLY A 63 -6.90 -16.61 2.47
N PRO A 64 -8.19 -16.72 2.82
CA PRO A 64 -9.08 -17.74 2.29
C PRO A 64 -9.23 -17.73 0.76
N ASN A 65 -9.13 -16.53 0.15
CA ASN A 65 -9.46 -16.33 -1.26
C ASN A 65 -8.35 -15.68 -2.09
N ALA A 66 -7.24 -15.25 -1.47
CA ALA A 66 -6.17 -14.55 -2.16
C ALA A 66 -4.85 -14.61 -1.39
N GLU A 67 -3.75 -14.31 -2.09
CA GLU A 67 -2.43 -14.13 -1.52
C GLU A 67 -1.96 -12.68 -1.65
N PHE A 68 -1.29 -12.17 -0.63
CA PHE A 68 -0.74 -10.83 -0.57
C PHE A 68 0.78 -10.87 -0.40
N PRO A 69 1.56 -10.57 -1.44
CA PRO A 69 3.00 -10.41 -1.30
C PRO A 69 3.33 -9.14 -0.51
N TYR A 70 4.37 -9.21 0.31
CA TYR A 70 4.88 -8.09 1.10
C TYR A 70 6.38 -8.21 1.34
N LEU A 71 7.03 -7.12 1.75
CA LEU A 71 8.46 -7.12 2.07
C LEU A 71 8.62 -7.14 3.60
N ALA A 72 8.96 -8.31 4.15
CA ALA A 72 9.18 -8.51 5.58
C ALA A 72 10.57 -8.04 5.96
N ALA A 73 10.74 -7.38 7.11
CA ALA A 73 12.08 -7.20 7.65
C ALA A 73 12.64 -8.57 8.10
N ALA A 74 13.92 -8.82 7.86
CA ALA A 74 14.56 -10.09 8.21
C ALA A 74 14.56 -10.34 9.74
N ASP A 75 14.40 -9.30 10.54
CA ASP A 75 14.25 -9.37 12.00
C ASP A 75 12.86 -9.85 12.47
N GLY A 76 11.95 -10.14 11.54
CA GLY A 76 10.64 -10.72 11.82
C GLY A 76 9.49 -9.71 11.94
N HIS A 77 9.71 -8.41 11.68
CA HIS A 77 8.59 -7.48 11.61
C HIS A 77 7.70 -7.74 10.40
N GLU A 78 6.44 -8.10 10.65
CA GLU A 78 5.40 -8.19 9.65
C GLU A 78 4.75 -6.82 9.39
N PRO A 79 4.27 -6.58 8.15
CA PRO A 79 3.52 -5.37 7.84
C PRO A 79 2.18 -5.36 8.57
N ASN A 80 1.66 -4.14 8.78
CA ASN A 80 0.32 -3.92 9.29
C ASN A 80 -0.70 -4.73 8.45
N VAL A 81 -1.62 -5.42 9.13
CA VAL A 81 -2.65 -6.27 8.52
C VAL A 81 -3.47 -5.53 7.47
N GLU A 82 -3.66 -4.23 7.64
CA GLU A 82 -4.48 -3.43 6.73
C GLU A 82 -3.77 -3.04 5.43
N ARG A 83 -2.48 -3.37 5.27
CA ARG A 83 -1.71 -3.07 4.06
C ARG A 83 -2.25 -3.80 2.83
N CYS A 84 -2.79 -5.01 2.99
CA CYS A 84 -3.44 -5.73 1.89
C CYS A 84 -4.73 -5.03 1.44
N CYS A 85 -5.50 -4.47 2.37
CA CYS A 85 -6.66 -3.65 2.04
C CYS A 85 -6.25 -2.43 1.22
N ALA A 86 -5.23 -1.69 1.69
CA ALA A 86 -4.78 -0.49 1.01
C ALA A 86 -4.37 -0.72 -0.45
N LYS A 87 -3.59 -1.78 -0.74
CA LYS A 87 -3.22 -2.09 -2.13
C LYS A 87 -4.42 -2.42 -3.00
N ILE A 88 -5.37 -3.20 -2.48
CA ILE A 88 -6.58 -3.55 -3.21
C ILE A 88 -7.43 -2.30 -3.51
N LEU A 89 -7.61 -1.43 -2.51
CA LEU A 89 -8.34 -0.18 -2.67
C LEU A 89 -7.65 0.77 -3.67
N LEU A 90 -6.32 0.84 -3.67
CA LEU A 90 -5.56 1.65 -4.64
C LEU A 90 -5.64 1.10 -6.07
N ALA A 91 -5.55 -0.22 -6.25
CA ALA A 91 -5.53 -0.84 -7.59
C ALA A 91 -6.93 -1.02 -8.21
N HIS A 92 -7.94 -1.19 -7.37
CA HIS A 92 -9.29 -1.59 -7.82
C HIS A 92 -10.41 -0.68 -7.30
N GLY A 93 -10.18 0.12 -6.25
CA GLY A 93 -11.24 0.83 -5.55
C GLY A 93 -12.03 1.83 -6.41
N GLU A 94 -11.41 2.40 -7.44
CA GLU A 94 -12.10 3.24 -8.43
C GLU A 94 -13.13 2.45 -9.26
N ARG A 95 -12.83 1.18 -9.57
CA ARG A 95 -13.65 0.28 -10.40
C ARG A 95 -14.58 -0.61 -9.58
N MET A 96 -14.43 -0.63 -8.25
CA MET A 96 -15.27 -1.42 -7.37
C MET A 96 -16.72 -0.93 -7.41
N THR A 97 -17.66 -1.87 -7.42
CA THR A 97 -19.08 -1.57 -7.21
C THR A 97 -19.30 -0.91 -5.85
N GLU A 98 -20.27 0.00 -5.75
CA GLU A 98 -20.68 0.52 -4.44
C GLU A 98 -21.23 -0.60 -3.53
N GLY A 99 -20.98 -0.48 -2.23
CA GLY A 99 -21.42 -1.43 -1.22
C GLY A 99 -20.27 -2.09 -0.47
N LEU A 100 -20.57 -3.24 0.13
CA LEU A 100 -19.64 -4.00 0.97
C LEU A 100 -18.54 -4.64 0.13
N PHE A 101 -17.31 -4.50 0.59
CA PHE A 101 -16.12 -5.19 0.10
C PHE A 101 -15.43 -5.85 1.30
N VAL A 102 -15.24 -7.17 1.23
CA VAL A 102 -14.48 -7.91 2.26
C VAL A 102 -13.09 -8.21 1.71
N CYS A 103 -12.05 -7.80 2.45
CA CYS A 103 -10.69 -8.08 2.03
C CYS A 103 -10.45 -9.59 1.95
N PRO A 104 -10.08 -10.15 0.79
CA PRO A 104 -9.93 -11.60 0.61
C PRO A 104 -8.70 -12.18 1.34
N VAL A 105 -7.84 -11.31 1.88
CA VAL A 105 -6.60 -11.68 2.56
C VAL A 105 -6.78 -11.66 4.08
N CYS A 106 -7.24 -10.54 4.64
CA CYS A 106 -7.34 -10.36 6.09
C CYS A 106 -8.78 -10.37 6.63
N GLY A 107 -9.80 -10.45 5.76
CA GLY A 107 -11.20 -10.47 6.15
C GLY A 107 -11.77 -9.13 6.60
N THR A 108 -11.01 -8.03 6.58
CA THR A 108 -11.53 -6.71 6.94
C THR A 108 -12.65 -6.30 6.00
N GLU A 109 -13.79 -5.92 6.59
CA GLU A 109 -14.94 -5.38 5.88
C GLU A 109 -14.78 -3.87 5.64
N TRP A 110 -14.99 -3.47 4.40
CA TRP A 110 -15.01 -2.09 3.95
C TRP A 110 -16.32 -1.79 3.23
N THR A 111 -16.77 -0.54 3.27
CA THR A 111 -17.85 -0.04 2.44
C THR A 111 -17.29 0.95 1.43
N ARG A 112 -17.51 0.68 0.14
CA ARG A 112 -17.21 1.60 -0.96
C ARG A 112 -18.46 2.41 -1.29
N SER A 113 -18.32 3.71 -1.39
CA SER A 113 -19.34 4.63 -1.89
C SER A 113 -18.71 5.63 -2.84
N THR A 114 -19.52 6.41 -3.56
CA THR A 114 -19.04 7.57 -4.33
C THR A 114 -19.56 8.84 -3.70
N GLN A 115 -18.68 9.82 -3.47
CA GLN A 115 -19.06 11.14 -2.99
C GLN A 115 -18.61 12.23 -3.94
N ARG A 116 -19.22 13.41 -3.83
CA ARG A 116 -18.82 14.59 -4.61
C ARG A 116 -17.97 15.52 -3.75
N LEU A 117 -16.67 15.60 -4.04
CA LEU A 117 -15.72 16.49 -3.37
C LEU A 117 -15.12 17.46 -4.39
N HIS A 118 -15.12 18.76 -4.08
CA HIS A 118 -14.61 19.80 -4.98
C HIS A 118 -15.15 19.71 -6.42
N GLY A 119 -16.42 19.31 -6.57
CA GLY A 119 -17.07 19.14 -7.87
C GLY A 119 -16.80 17.80 -8.57
N LEU A 120 -15.81 17.02 -8.12
CA LEU A 120 -15.40 15.71 -8.65
C LEU A 120 -16.12 14.57 -7.95
N ARG A 121 -16.40 13.48 -8.67
CA ARG A 121 -16.88 12.22 -8.07
C ARG A 121 -15.67 11.38 -7.67
N VAL A 122 -15.57 11.07 -6.39
CA VAL A 122 -14.44 10.32 -5.84
C VAL A 122 -14.93 9.05 -5.14
N PRO A 123 -14.19 7.93 -5.23
CA PRO A 123 -14.49 6.75 -4.43
C PRO A 123 -14.14 7.01 -2.97
N VAL A 124 -15.01 6.57 -2.07
CA VAL A 124 -14.87 6.73 -0.61
C VAL A 124 -14.95 5.36 0.04
N PHE A 125 -13.98 5.06 0.90
CA PHE A 125 -13.85 3.77 1.58
C PHE A 125 -13.93 3.97 3.09
N ALA A 126 -14.89 3.30 3.73
CA ALA A 126 -15.07 3.31 5.17
C ALA A 126 -14.95 1.89 5.74
N LYS A 127 -14.55 1.75 7.00
CA LYS A 127 -14.62 0.50 7.76
C LYS A 127 -14.90 0.78 9.23
N ALA A 128 -15.28 -0.25 9.98
CA ALA A 128 -15.45 -0.13 11.42
C ALA A 128 -14.15 0.33 12.10
N GLY A 129 -14.28 1.24 13.08
CA GLY A 129 -13.15 1.79 13.84
C GLY A 129 -12.27 2.79 13.09
N LEU A 130 -12.53 3.05 11.81
CA LEU A 130 -11.82 4.08 11.06
C LEU A 130 -12.39 5.47 11.42
N ARG A 131 -11.53 6.38 11.90
CA ARG A 131 -11.93 7.73 12.34
C ARG A 131 -12.55 8.56 11.22
N GLU A 132 -11.99 8.47 10.02
CA GLU A 132 -12.46 9.18 8.85
C GLU A 132 -12.33 8.28 7.61
N ALA A 133 -13.34 8.29 6.75
CA ALA A 133 -13.28 7.53 5.51
C ALA A 133 -12.11 8.01 4.64
N LEU A 134 -11.60 7.08 3.83
CA LEU A 134 -10.46 7.33 2.95
C LEU A 134 -10.93 7.50 1.50
N THR A 135 -10.14 8.21 0.71
CA THR A 135 -10.28 8.28 -0.75
C THR A 135 -8.93 8.13 -1.43
N VAL A 136 -8.95 7.93 -2.74
CA VAL A 136 -7.73 7.87 -3.56
C VAL A 136 -7.31 9.29 -3.95
N GLN A 137 -6.10 9.68 -3.55
CA GLN A 137 -5.43 10.86 -4.05
C GLN A 137 -4.51 10.46 -5.21
N PRO A 138 -4.70 11.01 -6.42
CA PRO A 138 -3.69 10.88 -7.46
C PRO A 138 -2.41 11.61 -7.03
N GLY A 139 -1.30 10.88 -7.01
CA GLY A 139 0.05 11.45 -6.88
C GLY A 139 0.73 11.59 -8.24
N ARG A 140 1.89 12.24 -8.27
CA ARG A 140 2.67 12.45 -9.51
C ARG A 140 3.11 11.14 -10.16
N THR A 141 3.49 10.15 -9.35
CA THR A 141 4.02 8.86 -9.78
C THR A 141 3.04 7.71 -9.53
N ARG A 142 2.21 7.82 -8.50
CA ARG A 142 1.25 6.79 -8.10
C ARG A 142 0.14 7.34 -7.21
N PRO A 143 -1.01 6.65 -7.13
CA PRO A 143 -2.07 6.98 -6.18
C PRO A 143 -1.70 6.59 -4.75
N PHE A 144 -2.32 7.26 -3.77
CA PHE A 144 -2.25 6.92 -2.34
C PHE A 144 -3.58 7.19 -1.64
N LEU A 145 -3.81 6.56 -0.48
CA LEU A 145 -5.03 6.75 0.30
C LEU A 145 -4.87 7.93 1.26
N VAL A 146 -5.84 8.83 1.29
CA VAL A 146 -5.89 9.99 2.19
C VAL A 146 -7.24 10.05 2.89
N ALA A 147 -7.32 10.72 4.05
CA ALA A 147 -8.59 11.05 4.66
C ALA A 147 -9.40 11.99 3.74
N LEU A 148 -10.74 11.93 3.77
CA LEU A 148 -11.57 12.78 2.90
C LEU A 148 -11.28 14.27 3.08
N SER A 149 -11.03 14.71 4.32
CA SER A 149 -10.69 16.08 4.69
C SER A 149 -9.33 16.55 4.14
N GLU A 150 -8.46 15.61 3.77
CA GLU A 150 -7.13 15.87 3.19
C GLU A 150 -7.11 15.75 1.67
N TYR A 151 -8.23 15.35 1.05
CA TYR A 151 -8.32 15.21 -0.39
C TYR A 151 -8.11 16.56 -1.07
N SER A 152 -7.12 16.62 -1.97
CA SER A 152 -6.87 17.77 -2.83
C SER A 152 -7.24 17.40 -4.27
N PRO A 153 -8.07 18.20 -4.96
CA PRO A 153 -8.31 17.98 -6.37
C PRO A 153 -6.98 18.07 -7.15
N PRO A 154 -6.82 17.32 -8.25
CA PRO A 154 -5.68 17.49 -9.16
C PRO A 154 -5.59 18.95 -9.59
N ARG A 155 -4.39 19.50 -9.61
CA ARG A 155 -4.14 20.81 -10.21
C ARG A 155 -4.01 20.60 -11.72
N ASP A 156 -4.73 21.38 -12.51
CA ASP A 156 -4.58 21.44 -13.97
C ASP A 156 -3.15 21.83 -14.37
#